data_AF-A0A2V4BSN4-F1
#
_entry.id   AF-A0A2V4BSN4-F1
#
_cell.length_a   1.000
_cell.length_b   1.000
_cell.length_c   1.000
_cell.angle_alpha   90.00
_cell.angle_beta   90.00
_cell.angle_gamma   90.00
#
_symmetry.space_group_name_H-M   'P 1'
#
loop_
_entity.id
_entity.type
_entity.pdbx_description
1 polymer ?
#
loop_
_entity_poly.entity_id
_entity_poly.type
_entity_poly.pdbx_seq_one_letter_code
_entity_poly.pdbx_strand_id
1 'polypeptide(L)'
;MSTTDQQDTSCVPIEKPAGIKIKGVKVKRLGYRIKFPNPRHKKPLPPIAQVTINKKHKMQISIVVFISKKAKVTPKQLTVIQDFSYTNDETPYANFYVCYNVAPEPCSKFDVFQLNFKANPKDYTHNGILPKDLPIPDLLKLKEIVCFLWDEDPIGSRGTVTTVQTGL
;
A
#
# COMPACT_ATOMS: atom_id res chain seq x y z
N MET A 1 -31.10 30.39 20.12
CA MET A 1 -30.09 30.00 19.11
C MET A 1 -28.81 29.69 19.85
N SER A 2 -28.43 28.42 19.92
CA SER A 2 -27.20 27.96 20.58
C SER A 2 -26.24 27.53 19.48
N THR A 3 -25.18 28.30 19.27
CA THR A 3 -24.05 27.94 18.42
C THR A 3 -23.11 27.10 19.26
N THR A 4 -23.24 25.78 19.17
CA THR A 4 -22.24 24.87 19.72
C THR A 4 -21.18 24.66 18.65
N ASP A 5 -20.10 25.44 18.74
CA ASP A 5 -18.85 25.17 18.03
C ASP A 5 -18.32 23.81 18.49
N GLN A 6 -18.51 22.77 17.68
CA GLN A 6 -17.72 21.55 17.83
C GLN A 6 -16.32 21.82 17.29
N GLN A 7 -15.44 22.29 18.17
CA GLN A 7 -14.00 22.05 18.06
C GLN A 7 -13.75 20.54 18.20
N ASP A 8 -13.94 19.82 17.10
CA ASP A 8 -13.56 18.42 17.02
C ASP A 8 -12.09 18.34 16.61
N THR A 9 -11.20 18.81 17.49
CA THR A 9 -9.76 18.51 17.41
C THR A 9 -9.48 17.19 18.12
N SER A 10 -10.14 16.13 17.67
CA SER A 10 -9.73 14.78 17.97
C SER A 10 -8.55 14.45 17.06
N CYS A 11 -7.32 14.60 17.57
CA CYS A 11 -6.13 14.03 16.93
C CYS A 11 -6.22 12.50 17.08
N VAL A 12 -7.06 11.86 16.26
CA VAL A 12 -7.13 10.41 16.17
C VAL A 12 -5.72 9.91 15.82
N PRO A 13 -5.14 8.96 16.58
CA PRO A 13 -3.84 8.40 16.24
C PRO A 13 -3.85 7.87 14.81
N ILE A 14 -2.86 8.26 14.01
CA ILE A 14 -2.66 7.68 12.68
C ILE A 14 -2.35 6.19 12.88
N GLU A 15 -3.34 5.34 12.63
CA GLU A 15 -3.16 3.90 12.72
C GLU A 15 -2.35 3.44 11.51
N LYS A 16 -1.12 2.98 11.75
CA LYS A 16 -0.28 2.41 10.69
C LYS A 16 -0.87 1.06 10.27
N PRO A 17 -0.86 0.71 8.98
CA PRO A 17 -1.33 -0.59 8.56
C PRO A 17 -0.45 -1.67 9.20
N ALA A 18 -1.07 -2.81 9.50
CA ALA A 18 -0.37 -3.98 10.03
C ALA A 18 0.73 -4.44 9.09
N GLY A 19 1.73 -5.15 9.63
CA GLY A 19 2.79 -5.77 8.86
C GLY A 19 4.18 -5.16 9.07
N ILE A 20 5.10 -5.51 8.18
CA ILE A 20 6.53 -5.24 8.30
C ILE A 20 6.99 -4.32 7.15
N LYS A 21 7.73 -3.27 7.50
CA LYS A 21 8.28 -2.34 6.50
C LYS A 21 9.31 -3.04 5.60
N ILE A 22 9.09 -3.00 4.29
CA ILE A 22 10.02 -3.53 3.29
C ILE A 22 11.25 -2.62 3.20
N LYS A 23 12.44 -3.23 3.28
CA LYS A 23 13.72 -2.54 3.05
C LYS A 23 14.10 -2.56 1.57
N GLY A 24 14.82 -1.54 1.12
CA GLY A 24 15.37 -1.50 -0.25
C GLY A 24 14.34 -1.18 -1.35
N VAL A 25 13.20 -0.58 -1.00
CA VAL A 25 12.22 -0.09 -1.98
C VAL A 25 12.87 0.99 -2.86
N LYS A 26 12.87 0.77 -4.17
CA LYS A 26 13.36 1.74 -5.16
C LYS A 26 12.19 2.61 -5.62
N VAL A 27 12.19 3.88 -5.22
CA VAL A 27 11.15 4.84 -5.58
C VAL A 27 11.66 5.79 -6.66
N LYS A 28 10.91 5.91 -7.76
CA LYS A 28 11.18 6.86 -8.85
C LYS A 28 9.96 7.72 -9.11
N ARG A 29 10.13 9.05 -9.12
CA ARG A 29 9.11 9.96 -9.68
C ARG A 29 9.24 9.93 -11.21
N LEU A 30 8.15 9.69 -11.93
CA LEU A 30 8.22 9.43 -13.37
C LEU A 30 8.26 10.71 -14.24
N GLY A 31 8.20 11.89 -13.63
CA GLY A 31 8.42 13.18 -14.31
C GLY A 31 7.20 13.71 -15.08
N TYR A 32 6.16 12.91 -15.30
CA TYR A 32 4.89 13.33 -15.87
C TYR A 32 3.79 13.45 -14.81
N ARG A 33 2.73 14.18 -15.18
CA ARG A 33 1.61 14.53 -14.31
C ARG A 33 0.29 14.18 -14.98
N ILE A 34 -0.61 13.56 -14.22
CA ILE A 34 -1.98 13.31 -14.66
C ILE A 34 -2.86 14.46 -14.19
N LYS A 35 -3.72 14.95 -15.10
CA LYS A 35 -4.72 15.98 -14.81
C LYS A 35 -6.12 15.41 -15.07
N PHE A 36 -6.97 15.43 -14.06
CA PHE A 36 -8.40 15.16 -14.21
C PHE A 36 -9.16 16.48 -14.41
N PRO A 37 -10.31 16.46 -15.11
CA PRO A 37 -11.10 17.67 -15.34
C PRO A 37 -11.67 18.25 -14.04
N ASN A 38 -12.08 17.37 -13.11
CA ASN A 38 -12.64 17.75 -11.82
C ASN A 38 -11.67 17.41 -10.67
N PRO A 39 -11.58 18.23 -9.61
CA PRO A 39 -10.87 17.87 -8.40
C PRO A 39 -11.45 16.59 -7.81
N ARG A 40 -10.58 15.63 -7.46
CA ARG A 40 -11.04 14.47 -6.69
C ARG A 40 -11.23 14.85 -5.23
N HIS A 41 -12.15 14.14 -4.57
CA HIS A 41 -12.32 14.17 -3.11
C HIS A 41 -11.07 13.65 -2.39
N LYS A 42 -11.03 13.74 -1.07
CA LYS A 42 -9.88 13.42 -0.20
C LYS A 42 -9.41 11.95 -0.25
N LYS A 43 -9.95 11.08 -1.10
CA LYS A 43 -9.54 9.67 -1.16
C LYS A 43 -8.43 9.45 -2.19
N PRO A 44 -7.43 8.61 -1.89
CA PRO A 44 -6.37 8.26 -2.83
C PRO A 44 -6.93 7.59 -4.08
N LEU A 45 -6.21 7.75 -5.20
CA LEU A 45 -6.46 6.93 -6.38
C LEU A 45 -5.96 5.51 -6.13
N PRO A 46 -6.67 4.48 -6.66
CA PRO A 46 -6.15 3.13 -6.59
C PRO A 46 -4.77 3.07 -7.27
N PRO A 47 -3.81 2.34 -6.69
CA PRO A 47 -2.52 2.11 -7.32
C PRO A 47 -2.69 1.22 -8.56
N ILE A 48 -1.66 1.15 -9.41
CA ILE A 48 -1.54 0.09 -10.42
C ILE A 48 -0.40 -0.82 -9.98
N ALA A 49 -0.65 -2.11 -9.87
CA ALA A 49 0.35 -3.07 -9.40
C ALA A 49 0.59 -4.18 -10.40
N GLN A 50 1.86 -4.52 -10.59
CA GLN A 50 2.31 -5.70 -11.32
C GLN A 50 3.15 -6.57 -10.39
N VAL A 51 2.87 -7.87 -10.40
CA VAL A 51 3.64 -8.87 -9.66
C VAL A 51 4.08 -9.99 -10.57
N THR A 52 5.36 -10.32 -10.47
CA THR A 52 5.98 -11.41 -11.24
C THR A 52 6.85 -12.26 -10.32
N ILE A 53 6.91 -13.57 -10.58
CA ILE A 53 7.91 -14.46 -10.01
C ILE A 53 8.99 -14.67 -11.08
N ASN A 54 10.20 -14.20 -10.79
CA ASN A 54 11.31 -14.34 -11.71
C ASN A 54 11.92 -15.76 -11.66
N LYS A 55 12.81 -16.06 -12.62
CA LYS A 55 13.55 -17.34 -12.72
C LYS A 55 14.32 -17.77 -11.45
N LYS A 56 14.59 -16.84 -10.53
CA LYS A 56 15.28 -17.11 -9.25
C LYS A 56 14.28 -17.34 -8.10
N HIS A 57 13.01 -17.59 -8.40
CA HIS A 57 11.95 -17.79 -7.42
C HIS A 57 11.82 -16.61 -6.45
N LYS A 58 11.92 -15.38 -6.96
CA LYS A 58 11.70 -14.15 -6.18
C LYS A 58 10.50 -13.40 -6.73
N MET A 59 9.55 -13.10 -5.85
CA MET A 59 8.43 -12.23 -6.14
C MET A 59 8.91 -10.77 -6.26
N GLN A 60 8.77 -10.22 -7.46
CA GLN A 60 9.09 -8.83 -7.80
C GLN A 60 7.79 -8.05 -7.98
N ILE A 61 7.71 -6.91 -7.29
CA ILE A 61 6.51 -6.07 -7.28
C ILE A 61 6.90 -4.69 -7.80
N SER A 62 6.10 -4.18 -8.74
CA SER A 62 6.13 -2.80 -9.22
C SER A 62 4.77 -2.17 -8.98
N ILE A 63 4.72 -1.11 -8.17
CA ILE A 63 3.51 -0.34 -7.88
C ILE A 63 3.65 1.07 -8.44
N VAL A 64 2.68 1.52 -9.21
CA VAL A 64 2.52 2.91 -9.64
C VAL A 64 1.44 3.56 -8.79
N VAL A 65 1.78 4.68 -8.15
CA VAL A 65 0.86 5.45 -7.30
C VAL A 65 0.71 6.86 -7.83
N PHE A 66 -0.47 7.42 -7.60
CA PHE A 66 -0.84 8.77 -8.02
C PHE A 66 -1.08 9.62 -6.78
N ILE A 67 -0.19 10.58 -6.53
CA ILE A 67 -0.24 11.40 -5.32
C ILE A 67 -0.53 12.84 -5.71
N SER A 68 -1.44 13.48 -5.00
CA SER A 68 -1.80 14.88 -5.21
C SER A 68 -0.54 15.76 -5.23
N LYS A 69 -0.41 16.62 -6.26
CA LYS A 69 0.69 17.60 -6.35
C LYS A 69 0.77 18.48 -5.10
N LYS A 70 -0.38 18.79 -4.47
CA LYS A 70 -0.44 19.64 -3.28
C LYS A 70 0.23 19.01 -2.07
N ALA A 71 0.25 17.68 -1.99
CA ALA A 71 0.91 16.95 -0.90
C ALA A 71 2.44 17.10 -0.91
N LYS A 72 3.05 17.58 -2.02
CA LYS A 72 4.49 17.82 -2.17
C LYS A 72 5.38 16.64 -1.74
N VAL A 73 4.85 15.41 -1.86
CA VAL A 73 5.55 14.18 -1.48
C VAL A 73 6.79 14.01 -2.34
N THR A 74 7.90 13.66 -1.68
CA THR A 74 9.17 13.32 -2.30
C THR A 74 9.38 11.81 -2.27
N PRO A 75 10.21 11.23 -3.17
CA PRO A 75 10.48 9.79 -3.18
C PRO A 75 10.95 9.22 -1.85
N LYS A 76 11.66 10.01 -1.02
CA LYS A 76 12.18 9.59 0.29
C LYS A 76 11.10 9.39 1.36
N GLN A 77 9.92 9.99 1.16
CA GLN A 77 8.79 9.90 2.08
C GLN A 77 7.90 8.69 1.79
N LEU A 78 8.10 8.02 0.65
CA LEU A 78 7.31 6.85 0.28
C LEU A 78 7.94 5.58 0.84
N THR A 79 7.11 4.78 1.49
CA THR A 79 7.52 3.50 2.09
C THR A 79 6.50 2.43 1.73
N VAL A 80 6.90 1.15 1.86
CA VAL A 80 6.00 0.02 1.65
C VAL A 80 5.99 -0.84 2.90
N ILE A 81 4.80 -1.17 3.37
CA ILE A 81 4.56 -2.17 4.41
C ILE A 81 4.01 -3.43 3.76
N GLN A 82 4.57 -4.58 4.12
CA GLN A 82 4.10 -5.90 3.74
C GLN A 82 3.31 -6.48 4.90
N ASP A 83 2.03 -6.74 4.68
CA ASP A 83 1.24 -7.58 5.55
C ASP A 83 1.09 -8.96 4.91
N PHE A 84 1.89 -9.91 5.38
CA PHE A 84 1.93 -11.27 4.87
C PHE A 84 1.64 -12.21 6.02
N SER A 85 0.54 -12.94 5.93
CA SER A 85 0.06 -13.82 7.00
C SER A 85 -0.92 -14.87 6.47
N TYR A 86 -1.62 -15.52 7.38
CA TYR A 86 -2.77 -16.37 7.14
C TYR A 86 -4.06 -15.68 7.56
N THR A 87 -5.12 -15.88 6.78
CA THR A 87 -6.48 -15.61 7.25
C THR A 87 -6.85 -16.57 8.39
N ASN A 88 -7.98 -16.32 9.08
CA ASN A 88 -8.45 -17.21 10.14
C ASN A 88 -8.80 -18.63 9.62
N ASP A 89 -9.02 -18.77 8.31
CA ASP A 89 -9.27 -20.05 7.62
C ASP A 89 -7.96 -20.66 7.06
N GLU A 90 -6.81 -20.31 7.65
CA GLU A 90 -5.48 -20.82 7.27
C GLU A 90 -5.09 -20.59 5.81
N THR A 91 -5.70 -19.59 5.15
CA THR A 91 -5.38 -19.25 3.76
C THR A 91 -4.30 -18.16 3.71
N PRO A 92 -3.17 -18.37 3.03
CA PRO A 92 -2.11 -17.38 2.96
C PRO A 92 -2.54 -16.16 2.12
N TYR A 93 -2.17 -14.97 2.56
CA TYR A 93 -2.42 -13.72 1.84
C TYR A 93 -1.22 -12.78 1.93
N ALA A 94 -1.03 -11.92 0.92
CA ALA A 94 -0.07 -10.81 0.96
C ALA A 94 -0.73 -9.50 0.52
N ASN A 95 -0.71 -8.52 1.42
CA ASN A 95 -1.10 -7.15 1.15
C ASN A 95 0.12 -6.22 1.20
N PHE A 96 0.16 -5.23 0.31
CA PHE A 96 1.22 -4.23 0.26
C PHE A 96 0.63 -2.84 0.40
N TYR A 97 1.06 -2.08 1.40
CA TYR A 97 0.60 -0.72 1.65
C TYR A 97 1.69 0.27 1.28
N VAL A 98 1.45 1.11 0.28
CA VAL A 98 2.31 2.25 -0.03
C VAL A 98 1.91 3.39 0.91
N CYS A 99 2.79 3.78 1.81
CA CYS A 99 2.49 4.77 2.86
C CYS A 99 3.25 6.08 2.61
N TYR A 100 2.58 7.19 2.88
CA TYR A 100 3.15 8.53 3.01
C TYR A 100 2.37 9.30 4.09
N ASN A 101 3.05 10.18 4.82
CA ASN A 101 2.46 10.89 5.96
C ASN A 101 2.11 12.33 5.58
N VAL A 102 1.10 12.47 4.71
CA VAL A 102 0.55 13.76 4.30
C VAL A 102 -0.96 13.64 4.14
N ALA A 103 -1.70 14.50 4.84
CA ALA A 103 -3.16 14.58 4.73
C ALA A 103 -3.60 14.78 3.27
N PRO A 104 -4.62 14.02 2.81
CA PRO A 104 -5.10 14.15 1.45
C PRO A 104 -5.91 15.44 1.26
N GLU A 105 -5.56 16.17 0.21
CA GLU A 105 -6.28 17.39 -0.20
C GLU A 105 -6.96 17.22 -1.54
N PRO A 106 -8.17 17.78 -1.74
CA PRO A 106 -8.82 17.80 -3.04
C PRO A 106 -7.92 18.41 -4.12
N CYS A 107 -7.70 17.62 -5.17
CA CYS A 107 -6.75 17.96 -6.22
C CYS A 107 -7.13 17.31 -7.55
N SER A 108 -6.87 18.02 -8.65
CA SER A 108 -7.05 17.52 -10.01
C SER A 108 -5.72 17.14 -10.67
N LYS A 109 -4.58 17.37 -10.01
CA LYS A 109 -3.22 17.19 -10.55
C LYS A 109 -2.44 16.19 -9.68
N PHE A 110 -1.96 15.12 -10.29
CA PHE A 110 -1.30 14.03 -9.59
C PHE A 110 0.09 13.80 -10.16
N ASP A 111 1.09 13.80 -9.29
CA ASP A 111 2.42 13.34 -9.64
C ASP A 111 2.47 11.81 -9.55
N VAL A 112 3.20 11.18 -10.46
CA VAL A 112 3.25 9.73 -10.60
C VAL A 112 4.56 9.20 -10.04
N PHE A 113 4.46 8.20 -9.16
CA PHE A 113 5.61 7.51 -8.57
C PHE A 113 5.53 6.02 -8.88
N GLN A 114 6.68 5.43 -9.19
CA GLN A 114 6.85 3.99 -9.31
C GLN A 114 7.72 3.49 -8.16
N LEU A 115 7.25 2.44 -7.50
CA LEU A 115 7.93 1.75 -6.42
C LEU A 115 8.24 0.32 -6.88
N ASN A 116 9.52 -0.04 -6.89
CA ASN A 116 9.97 -1.38 -7.23
C ASN A 116 10.62 -2.03 -6.01
N PHE A 117 10.18 -3.23 -5.65
CA PHE A 117 10.70 -3.96 -4.49
C PHE A 117 10.52 -5.48 -4.64
N LYS A 118 11.04 -6.23 -3.67
CA LYS A 118 10.86 -7.67 -3.56
C LYS A 118 10.17 -7.98 -2.25
N ALA A 119 9.20 -8.89 -2.28
CA ALA A 119 8.62 -9.42 -1.06
C ALA A 119 9.64 -10.34 -0.37
N ASN A 120 9.55 -10.41 0.96
CA ASN A 120 10.38 -11.31 1.76
C ASN A 120 9.48 -12.26 2.56
N PRO A 121 9.49 -13.58 2.29
CA PRO A 121 8.63 -14.53 2.99
C PRO A 121 9.01 -14.66 4.46
N LYS A 122 10.25 -14.31 4.83
CA LYS A 122 10.70 -14.31 6.23
C LYS A 122 10.10 -13.17 7.05
N ASP A 123 9.63 -12.12 6.39
CA ASP A 123 8.97 -10.97 7.02
C ASP A 123 7.45 -11.21 7.04
N TYR A 124 7.01 -12.36 7.55
CA TYR A 124 5.59 -12.67 7.77
C TYR A 124 5.19 -12.30 9.21
N THR A 125 3.94 -11.92 9.38
CA THR A 125 3.36 -11.65 10.71
C THR A 125 2.53 -12.86 11.11
N HIS A 126 2.78 -13.46 12.28
CA HIS A 126 1.96 -14.58 12.76
C HIS A 126 0.53 -14.13 13.08
N ASN A 127 -0.47 -14.89 12.62
CA ASN A 127 -1.85 -14.65 13.03
C ASN A 127 -2.05 -15.22 14.45
N GLY A 128 -2.28 -14.33 15.43
CA GLY A 128 -2.38 -14.69 16.85
C GLY A 128 -3.51 -15.64 17.22
N ILE A 129 -4.49 -15.85 16.33
CA ILE A 129 -5.61 -16.79 16.52
C ILE A 129 -5.19 -18.22 16.12
N LEU A 130 -4.23 -18.36 15.21
CA LEU A 130 -3.83 -19.65 14.66
C LEU A 130 -2.72 -20.34 15.48
N PRO A 131 -2.61 -21.68 15.37
CA PRO A 131 -1.53 -22.45 16.00
C PRO A 131 -0.14 -21.93 15.62
N LYS A 132 0.77 -21.89 16.61
CA LYS A 132 2.13 -21.34 16.43
C LYS A 132 3.07 -22.22 15.59
N ASP A 133 2.69 -23.47 15.36
CA ASP A 133 3.44 -24.48 14.61
C ASP A 133 3.12 -24.50 13.11
N LEU A 134 2.21 -23.64 12.65
CA LEU A 134 1.99 -23.45 11.21
C LEU A 134 3.30 -23.04 10.51
N PRO A 135 3.60 -23.65 9.34
CA PRO A 135 4.77 -23.29 8.57
C PRO A 135 4.68 -21.84 8.07
N ILE A 136 5.83 -21.23 7.78
CA ILE A 136 5.87 -19.93 7.11
C ILE A 136 5.11 -20.06 5.78
N PRO A 137 4.13 -19.18 5.50
CA PRO A 137 3.37 -19.28 4.26
C PRO A 137 4.29 -19.11 3.05
N ASP A 138 4.03 -19.90 2.01
CA ASP A 138 4.82 -19.87 0.79
C ASP A 138 4.31 -18.75 -0.14
N LEU A 139 5.04 -17.63 -0.17
CA LEU A 139 4.76 -16.50 -1.08
C LEU A 139 4.60 -16.94 -2.53
N LEU A 140 5.28 -18.00 -2.97
CA LEU A 140 5.24 -18.45 -4.36
C LEU A 140 3.95 -19.17 -4.73
N LYS A 141 3.15 -19.57 -3.73
CA LYS A 141 1.84 -20.22 -3.93
C LYS A 141 0.67 -19.23 -3.97
N LEU A 142 0.93 -17.94 -3.73
CA LEU A 142 -0.10 -16.92 -3.82
C LEU A 142 -0.57 -16.75 -5.26
N LYS A 143 -1.88 -16.84 -5.48
CA LYS A 143 -2.50 -16.57 -6.79
C LYS A 143 -2.69 -15.08 -7.03
N GLU A 144 -2.95 -14.34 -5.97
CA GLU A 144 -3.28 -12.93 -6.01
C GLU A 144 -2.62 -12.21 -4.83
N ILE A 145 -2.38 -10.92 -5.02
CA ILE A 145 -1.97 -10.01 -3.96
C ILE A 145 -2.80 -8.73 -4.03
N VAL A 146 -2.88 -8.00 -2.92
CA VAL A 146 -3.60 -6.72 -2.88
C VAL A 146 -2.63 -5.59 -2.56
N CYS A 147 -2.67 -4.52 -3.36
CA CYS A 147 -1.86 -3.34 -3.14
C CYS A 147 -2.76 -2.16 -2.78
N PHE A 148 -2.43 -1.41 -1.73
CA PHE A 148 -3.15 -0.22 -1.29
C PHE A 148 -2.24 1.00 -1.33
N LEU A 149 -2.82 2.16 -1.66
CA LEU A 149 -2.22 3.45 -1.31
C LEU A 149 -2.84 3.89 0.03
N TRP A 150 -2.03 3.85 1.08
CA TRP A 150 -2.42 4.21 2.45
C TRP A 150 -2.15 5.69 2.71
N ASP A 151 -3.21 6.43 3.03
CA ASP A 151 -3.16 7.77 3.57
C ASP A 151 -3.41 7.76 5.08
N GLU A 152 -3.28 8.91 5.74
CA GLU A 152 -3.47 9.04 7.20
C GLU A 152 -4.90 8.66 7.67
N ASP A 153 -5.85 8.49 6.75
CA ASP A 153 -7.22 8.04 7.01
C ASP A 153 -7.40 6.54 6.67
N PRO A 154 -7.45 5.63 7.67
CA PRO A 154 -7.63 4.20 7.43
C PRO A 154 -8.89 3.84 6.64
N ILE A 155 -9.94 4.68 6.69
CA ILE A 155 -11.23 4.46 6.02
C ILE A 155 -11.15 4.84 4.52
N GLY A 156 -10.17 5.68 4.16
CA GLY A 156 -10.01 6.26 2.82
C GLY A 156 -9.27 5.39 1.82
N SER A 157 -8.54 4.37 2.28
CA SER A 157 -7.63 3.57 1.46
C SER A 157 -8.30 2.95 0.22
N ARG A 158 -7.54 2.92 -0.89
CA ARG A 158 -7.96 2.34 -2.17
C ARG A 158 -6.88 1.40 -2.66
N GLY A 159 -7.31 0.22 -3.10
CA GLY A 159 -6.41 -0.84 -3.52
C GLY A 159 -6.68 -1.40 -4.89
N THR A 160 -5.81 -2.32 -5.29
CA THR A 160 -5.92 -3.08 -6.53
C THR A 160 -5.49 -4.51 -6.24
N VAL A 161 -6.33 -5.46 -6.67
CA VAL A 161 -6.01 -6.88 -6.68
C VAL A 161 -5.31 -7.19 -7.99
N THR A 162 -4.21 -7.94 -7.93
CA THR A 162 -3.46 -8.33 -9.14
C THR A 162 -3.03 -9.79 -9.05
N THR A 163 -3.13 -10.50 -10.18
CA THR A 163 -2.74 -11.90 -10.30
C THR A 163 -1.23 -12.04 -10.37
N VAL A 164 -0.67 -13.01 -9.65
CA VAL A 164 0.75 -13.31 -9.66
C VAL A 164 1.11 -14.02 -10.97
N GLN A 165 1.99 -13.41 -11.78
CA GLN A 165 2.45 -13.99 -13.02
C GLN A 165 3.76 -14.79 -12.82
N THR A 166 3.81 -16.03 -13.30
CA THR A 166 5.01 -16.89 -13.25
C THR A 166 5.75 -16.88 -14.59
N GLY A 167 7.09 -16.93 -14.56
CA GLY A 167 7.88 -17.35 -15.73
C GLY A 167 8.43 -16.27 -16.68
N LEU A 168 8.71 -15.06 -16.18
CA LEU A 168 9.50 -14.05 -16.93
C LEU A 168 11.02 -14.23 -16.71
#